data_AF-A0A423TVY0-F1
#
_entry.id   AF-A0A423TVY0-F1
#
_cell.length_a   1.000
_cell.length_b   1.000
_cell.length_c   1.000
_cell.angle_alpha   90.00
_cell.angle_beta   90.00
_cell.angle_gamma   90.00
#
_symmetry.space_group_name_H-M   'P 1'
#
loop_
_entity.id
_entity.type
_entity.pdbx_description
1 polymer ?
#
loop_
_entity_poly.entity_id
_entity_poly.type
_entity_poly.pdbx_seq_one_letter_code
_entity_poly.pdbx_strand_id
1 'polypeptide(L)'
;MKTLGKVWIFITLYVSAIGESDVDFIDTDGVNDPEAALKCDACRAVTYKFAESFSTAQGVMSRTIALKDEEIVEAAEGTCDDLWQGYGSIKVNDEERLAGPGMNFDFHQDEARDDEGLWSRRLQDLCDELLAEVSDEKVLYNLWASDNSLEDYLCRGEGLFGACSLDFWGSWPGEDYEDYDDGDDFEYTHDEF
;
A
#
# COMPACT_ATOMS: atom_id res chain seq x y z
N MET A 1 71.03 -7.25 27.95
CA MET A 1 70.45 -6.46 29.06
C MET A 1 69.97 -5.13 28.50
N LYS A 2 68.81 -4.65 28.98
CA LYS A 2 68.07 -3.40 28.62
C LYS A 2 67.13 -3.54 27.41
N THR A 3 65.84 -3.22 27.42
CA THR A 3 64.78 -2.98 28.45
C THR A 3 63.48 -2.90 27.63
N LEU A 4 62.42 -3.62 28.03
CA LEU A 4 61.09 -3.50 27.42
C LEU A 4 60.47 -2.15 27.80
N GLY A 5 60.14 -1.33 26.80
CA GLY A 5 59.32 -0.14 26.95
C GLY A 5 57.84 -0.50 26.76
N LYS A 6 57.04 -0.34 27.82
CA LYS A 6 55.58 -0.50 27.80
C LYS A 6 54.94 0.73 27.17
N VAL A 7 54.29 0.58 26.02
CA VAL A 7 53.42 1.61 25.43
C VAL A 7 52.02 1.42 26.02
N TRP A 8 51.55 2.40 26.79
CA TRP A 8 50.18 2.44 27.28
C TRP A 8 49.32 3.17 26.24
N ILE A 9 48.47 2.42 25.53
CA ILE A 9 47.43 2.98 24.66
C ILE A 9 46.23 3.27 25.56
N PHE A 10 45.96 4.55 25.83
CA PHE A 10 44.71 4.98 26.44
C PHE A 10 43.64 5.03 25.34
N ILE A 11 42.78 4.02 25.29
CA ILE A 11 41.56 4.04 24.48
C ILE A 11 40.54 4.88 25.26
N THR A 12 40.39 6.14 24.88
CA THR A 12 39.25 6.97 25.30
C THR A 12 38.02 6.50 24.53
N LEU A 13 37.12 5.78 25.22
CA LEU A 13 35.79 5.47 24.71
C LEU A 13 34.98 6.77 24.68
N TYR A 14 34.69 7.25 23.47
CA TYR A 14 33.66 8.26 23.23
C TYR A 14 32.31 7.54 23.34
N VAL A 15 31.60 7.77 24.45
CA VAL A 15 30.20 7.38 24.58
C VAL A 15 29.39 8.45 23.87
N SER A 16 29.03 8.19 22.61
CA SER A 16 28.01 8.97 21.93
C SER A 16 26.67 8.64 22.59
N ALA A 17 26.05 9.62 23.22
CA ALA A 17 24.67 9.53 23.67
C ALA A 17 23.80 9.27 22.44
N ILE A 18 23.20 8.09 22.38
CA ILE A 18 22.10 7.79 21.48
C ILE A 18 20.88 8.34 22.21
N GLY A 19 20.27 9.39 21.66
CA GLY A 19 18.96 9.83 22.12
C GLY A 19 17.96 8.74 21.79
N GLU A 20 17.23 8.28 22.80
CA GLU A 20 15.98 7.52 22.63
C GLU A 20 15.06 8.36 21.73
N SER A 21 14.90 7.93 20.48
CA SER A 21 13.70 8.25 19.73
C SER A 21 12.58 7.43 20.35
N ASP A 22 11.62 8.10 20.97
CA ASP A 22 10.31 7.53 21.30
C ASP A 22 9.66 7.10 19.97
N VAL A 23 9.96 5.88 19.53
CA VAL A 23 9.17 5.19 18.51
C VAL A 23 7.98 4.64 19.28
N ASP A 24 6.78 5.14 19.00
CA ASP A 24 5.55 4.54 19.50
C ASP A 24 5.53 3.07 19.08
N PHE A 25 5.87 2.21 20.02
CA PHE A 25 5.78 0.77 19.87
C PHE A 25 4.29 0.44 19.98
N ILE A 26 3.63 0.28 18.83
CA ILE A 26 2.28 -0.28 18.78
C ILE A 26 2.38 -1.68 19.40
N ASP A 27 1.88 -1.83 20.63
CA ASP A 27 1.74 -3.10 21.34
C ASP A 27 0.83 -4.02 20.49
N THR A 28 1.46 -4.87 19.68
CA THR A 28 0.82 -5.81 18.74
C THR A 28 0.76 -7.22 19.33
N ASP A 29 0.51 -7.33 20.63
CA ASP A 29 0.32 -8.62 21.29
C ASP A 29 -1.11 -9.13 21.05
N GLY A 30 -1.34 -9.76 19.88
CA GLY A 30 -2.37 -10.79 19.72
C GLY A 30 -3.73 -10.39 19.12
N VAL A 31 -3.81 -9.29 18.37
CA VAL A 31 -5.01 -8.98 17.57
C VAL A 31 -4.81 -9.53 16.16
N ASN A 32 -5.43 -10.67 15.87
CA ASN A 32 -5.58 -11.14 14.49
C ASN A 32 -6.58 -10.23 13.79
N ASP A 33 -6.17 -9.56 12.72
CA ASP A 33 -7.07 -8.84 11.83
C ASP A 33 -7.94 -9.87 11.07
N PRO A 34 -9.26 -9.92 11.33
CA PRO A 34 -10.15 -10.88 10.67
C PRO A 34 -10.24 -10.66 9.15
N GLU A 35 -9.80 -9.50 8.65
CA GLU A 35 -9.81 -9.14 7.24
C GLU A 35 -8.41 -9.21 6.61
N ALA A 36 -7.39 -9.75 7.29
CA ALA A 36 -6.02 -9.83 6.77
C ALA A 36 -5.95 -10.49 5.38
N ALA A 37 -6.66 -11.61 5.19
CA ALA A 37 -6.72 -12.30 3.89
C ALA A 37 -7.39 -11.45 2.81
N LEU A 38 -8.42 -10.68 3.18
CA LEU A 38 -9.16 -9.80 2.29
C LEU A 38 -8.33 -8.58 1.87
N LYS A 39 -7.56 -8.01 2.80
CA LYS A 39 -6.61 -6.92 2.56
C LYS A 39 -5.44 -7.37 1.68
N CYS A 40 -4.89 -8.56 1.93
CA CYS A 40 -3.91 -9.18 1.04
C CYS A 40 -4.46 -9.31 -0.38
N ASP A 41 -5.69 -9.82 -0.52
CA ASP A 41 -6.33 -9.95 -1.82
C ASP A 41 -6.58 -8.58 -2.50
N ALA A 42 -6.95 -7.55 -1.73
CA ALA A 42 -7.10 -6.18 -2.24
C ALA A 42 -5.77 -5.59 -2.75
N CYS A 43 -4.68 -5.73 -2.00
CA CYS A 43 -3.35 -5.31 -2.45
C CYS A 43 -2.95 -6.00 -3.75
N ARG A 44 -3.23 -7.30 -3.88
CA ARG A 44 -2.96 -8.07 -5.09
C ARG A 44 -3.82 -7.61 -6.27
N ALA A 45 -5.08 -7.23 -6.05
CA ALA A 45 -5.94 -6.65 -7.06
C ALA A 45 -5.39 -5.31 -7.59
N VAL A 46 -4.97 -4.41 -6.69
CA VAL A 46 -4.33 -3.13 -7.07
C VAL A 46 -3.04 -3.38 -7.87
N THR A 47 -2.19 -4.28 -7.38
CA THR A 47 -0.95 -4.68 -8.08
C THR A 47 -1.24 -5.22 -9.49
N TYR A 48 -2.25 -6.07 -9.64
CA TYR A 48 -2.67 -6.59 -10.94
C TYR A 48 -3.08 -5.46 -11.88
N LYS A 49 -3.83 -4.47 -11.39
CA LYS A 49 -4.26 -3.31 -12.17
C LYS A 49 -3.11 -2.41 -12.62
N PHE A 50 -2.12 -2.16 -11.78
CA PHE A 50 -0.89 -1.48 -12.21
C PHE A 50 -0.18 -2.24 -13.34
N ALA A 51 -0.02 -3.55 -13.19
CA ALA A 51 0.60 -4.39 -14.20
C ALA A 51 -0.17 -4.38 -15.54
N GLU A 52 -1.50 -4.39 -15.48
CA GLU A 52 -2.39 -4.28 -16.64
C GLU A 52 -2.28 -2.90 -17.31
N SER A 53 -2.25 -1.83 -16.52
CA SER A 53 -2.12 -0.46 -17.01
C SER A 53 -0.77 -0.23 -17.71
N PHE A 54 0.35 -0.62 -17.09
CA PHE A 54 1.67 -0.55 -17.73
C PHE A 54 1.76 -1.42 -18.99
N SER A 55 1.17 -2.62 -18.96
CA SER A 55 1.11 -3.48 -20.15
C SER A 55 0.31 -2.86 -21.29
N THR A 56 -0.77 -2.15 -20.96
CA THR A 56 -1.64 -1.49 -21.92
C THR A 56 -0.95 -0.28 -22.51
N ALA A 57 -0.35 0.58 -21.68
CA ALA A 57 0.40 1.76 -22.09
C ALA A 57 1.59 1.39 -22.99
N GLN A 58 2.33 0.34 -22.63
CA GLN A 58 3.47 -0.13 -23.44
C GLN A 58 3.03 -0.77 -24.77
N GLY A 59 1.77 -1.14 -24.88
CA GLY A 59 1.20 -1.88 -26.00
C GLY A 59 1.58 -3.36 -25.94
N VAL A 60 0.55 -4.21 -26.01
CA VAL A 60 0.57 -5.68 -25.88
C VAL A 60 1.69 -6.42 -26.65
N MET A 61 2.34 -5.78 -27.63
CA MET A 61 3.36 -6.39 -28.49
C MET A 61 4.78 -5.84 -28.35
N SER A 62 5.04 -4.79 -27.56
CA SER A 62 6.35 -4.13 -27.54
C SER A 62 6.90 -3.87 -26.14
N ARG A 63 7.19 -4.96 -25.39
CA ARG A 63 8.06 -4.89 -24.19
C ARG A 63 9.46 -4.33 -24.45
N THR A 64 9.81 -4.10 -25.73
CA THR A 64 11.10 -3.56 -26.18
C THR A 64 11.19 -2.03 -26.15
N ILE A 65 10.08 -1.31 -26.06
CA ILE A 65 10.09 0.17 -26.00
C ILE A 65 9.70 0.58 -24.59
N ALA A 66 10.64 1.17 -23.85
CA ALA A 66 10.34 1.72 -22.53
C ALA A 66 9.38 2.89 -22.64
N LEU A 67 8.44 2.97 -21.70
CA LEU A 67 7.56 4.12 -21.55
C LEU A 67 8.36 5.36 -21.16
N LYS A 68 7.89 6.52 -21.58
CA LYS A 68 8.38 7.81 -21.06
C LYS A 68 7.85 8.03 -19.65
N ASP A 69 8.54 8.90 -18.92
CA ASP A 69 8.15 9.32 -17.56
C ASP A 69 6.69 9.74 -17.46
N GLU A 70 6.21 10.59 -18.39
CA GLU A 70 4.81 11.05 -18.43
C GLU A 70 3.82 9.91 -18.63
N GLU A 71 4.16 8.91 -19.47
CA GLU A 71 3.31 7.75 -19.75
C GLU A 71 3.29 6.77 -18.56
N ILE A 72 4.37 6.72 -17.77
CA ILE A 72 4.44 5.91 -16.54
C ILE A 72 3.54 6.52 -15.47
N VAL A 73 3.64 7.84 -15.26
CA VAL A 73 2.81 8.56 -14.28
C VAL A 73 1.34 8.46 -14.66
N GLU A 74 0.98 8.73 -15.92
CA GLU A 74 -0.41 8.61 -16.40
C GLU A 74 -0.96 7.19 -16.22
N ALA A 75 -0.15 6.16 -16.49
CA ALA A 75 -0.56 4.77 -16.28
C ALA A 75 -0.74 4.42 -14.80
N ALA A 76 0.12 4.93 -13.92
CA ALA A 76 0.04 4.68 -12.48
C ALA A 76 -1.12 5.44 -11.83
N GLU A 77 -1.18 6.76 -11.94
CA GLU A 77 -2.26 7.58 -11.39
C GLU A 77 -3.62 7.19 -11.98
N GLY A 78 -3.67 6.97 -13.30
CA GLY A 78 -4.88 6.52 -13.98
C GLY A 78 -5.38 5.13 -13.55
N THR A 79 -4.52 4.33 -12.89
CA THR A 79 -4.96 3.08 -12.26
C THR A 79 -5.81 3.34 -11.02
N CYS A 80 -5.42 4.31 -10.19
CA CYS A 80 -6.16 4.63 -8.96
C CYS A 80 -7.48 5.38 -9.26
N ASP A 81 -7.52 6.13 -10.37
CA ASP A 81 -8.72 6.78 -10.90
C ASP A 81 -9.72 5.83 -11.60
N ASP A 82 -9.42 4.53 -11.73
CA ASP A 82 -10.34 3.56 -12.37
C ASP A 82 -11.63 3.39 -11.54
N LEU A 83 -12.69 2.88 -12.19
CA LEU A 83 -13.98 2.64 -11.55
C LEU A 83 -14.03 1.36 -10.72
N TRP A 84 -12.95 0.56 -10.71
CA TRP A 84 -12.83 -0.70 -9.94
C TRP A 84 -14.03 -1.65 -10.06
N GLN A 85 -14.69 -1.65 -11.22
CA GLN A 85 -15.90 -2.43 -11.43
C GLN A 85 -15.61 -3.93 -11.50
N GLY A 86 -16.51 -4.70 -10.89
CA GLY A 86 -16.44 -6.16 -10.91
C GLY A 86 -15.53 -6.76 -9.85
N TYR A 87 -15.10 -5.97 -8.86
CA TYR A 87 -14.58 -6.48 -7.59
C TYR A 87 -15.70 -6.61 -6.55
N GLY A 88 -15.44 -7.38 -5.50
CA GLY A 88 -16.43 -7.70 -4.47
C GLY A 88 -15.95 -8.82 -3.57
N SER A 89 -16.53 -8.92 -2.38
CA SER A 89 -16.16 -9.98 -1.43
C SER A 89 -17.07 -11.20 -1.53
N ILE A 90 -16.47 -12.37 -1.32
CA ILE A 90 -17.14 -13.66 -1.23
C ILE A 90 -16.66 -14.42 0.00
N LYS A 91 -17.42 -15.44 0.43
CA LYS A 91 -17.00 -16.33 1.53
C LYS A 91 -16.42 -17.63 0.98
N VAL A 92 -15.16 -17.91 1.29
CA VAL A 92 -14.47 -19.15 0.94
C VAL A 92 -13.99 -19.82 2.22
N ASN A 93 -14.53 -21.00 2.55
CA ASN A 93 -14.20 -21.73 3.78
C ASN A 93 -14.34 -20.89 5.07
N ASP A 94 -15.43 -20.13 5.18
CA ASP A 94 -15.72 -19.22 6.29
C ASP A 94 -14.79 -18.01 6.44
N GLU A 95 -13.88 -17.79 5.48
CA GLU A 95 -13.02 -16.61 5.38
C GLU A 95 -13.53 -15.68 4.26
N GLU A 96 -13.50 -14.37 4.48
CA GLU A 96 -13.88 -13.39 3.46
C GLU A 96 -12.72 -13.13 2.50
N ARG A 97 -12.98 -13.24 1.20
CA ARG A 97 -11.98 -13.16 0.12
C ARG A 97 -12.44 -12.18 -0.95
N LEU A 98 -11.50 -11.52 -1.62
CA LEU A 98 -11.84 -10.65 -2.74
C LEU A 98 -11.91 -11.46 -4.04
N ALA A 99 -13.01 -11.32 -4.77
CA ALA A 99 -13.20 -11.83 -6.11
C ALA A 99 -13.19 -10.68 -7.12
N GLY A 100 -12.76 -10.98 -8.35
CA GLY A 100 -12.74 -10.00 -9.44
C GLY A 100 -11.60 -10.20 -10.44
N PRO A 101 -11.42 -9.26 -11.39
CA PRO A 101 -10.36 -9.33 -12.39
C PRO A 101 -8.97 -9.52 -11.78
N GLY A 102 -8.19 -10.47 -12.32
CA GLY A 102 -6.84 -10.76 -11.84
C GLY A 102 -6.77 -11.59 -10.55
N MET A 103 -7.92 -11.94 -9.95
CA MET A 103 -7.98 -12.71 -8.71
C MET A 103 -8.16 -14.22 -8.98
N ASN A 104 -7.84 -15.02 -7.96
CA ASN A 104 -8.03 -16.48 -8.01
C ASN A 104 -9.49 -16.90 -7.79
N PHE A 105 -10.31 -15.98 -7.28
CA PHE A 105 -11.72 -16.20 -7.01
C PHE A 105 -12.56 -15.41 -8.01
N ASP A 106 -13.61 -16.05 -8.48
CA ASP A 106 -14.60 -15.47 -9.38
C ASP A 106 -15.97 -15.61 -8.73
N PHE A 107 -16.89 -14.73 -9.09
CA PHE A 107 -18.24 -14.74 -8.57
C PHE A 107 -19.01 -15.94 -9.11
N HIS A 108 -19.66 -16.69 -8.22
CA HIS A 108 -20.75 -17.56 -8.63
C HIS A 108 -21.94 -16.71 -9.11
N GLN A 109 -22.80 -17.27 -9.97
CA GLN A 109 -23.94 -16.56 -10.58
C GLN A 109 -24.89 -15.89 -9.56
N ASP A 110 -24.90 -16.36 -8.32
CA ASP A 110 -25.79 -15.91 -7.26
C ASP A 110 -25.09 -14.98 -6.24
N GLU A 111 -23.80 -14.67 -6.42
CA GLU A 111 -23.02 -13.81 -5.52
C GLU A 111 -23.07 -12.35 -5.96
N ALA A 112 -23.26 -11.45 -5.00
CA ALA A 112 -23.32 -10.02 -5.26
C ALA A 112 -21.94 -9.50 -5.68
N ARG A 113 -21.92 -8.72 -6.76
CA ARG A 113 -20.76 -7.92 -7.19
C ARG A 113 -20.90 -6.54 -6.58
N ASP A 114 -19.79 -5.98 -6.09
CA ASP A 114 -19.67 -4.64 -5.49
C ASP A 114 -20.94 -4.14 -4.82
N ASP A 115 -21.11 -4.46 -3.54
CA ASP A 115 -22.24 -3.99 -2.74
C ASP A 115 -22.19 -2.45 -2.65
N GLU A 116 -23.04 -1.79 -3.43
CA GLU A 116 -23.28 -0.34 -3.40
C GLU A 116 -22.04 0.55 -3.67
N GLY A 117 -20.99 0.04 -4.31
CA GLY A 117 -19.77 0.82 -4.61
C GLY A 117 -18.72 0.81 -3.49
N LEU A 118 -18.95 0.02 -2.43
CA LEU A 118 -18.04 -0.11 -1.29
C LEU A 118 -16.64 -0.55 -1.74
N TRP A 119 -16.55 -1.58 -2.59
CA TRP A 119 -15.27 -2.12 -3.03
C TRP A 119 -14.57 -1.18 -3.99
N SER A 120 -15.33 -0.45 -4.80
CA SER A 120 -14.76 0.56 -5.67
C SER A 120 -14.04 1.65 -4.88
N ARG A 121 -14.67 2.16 -3.80
CA ARG A 121 -14.04 3.15 -2.91
C ARG A 121 -12.84 2.58 -2.17
N ARG A 122 -12.97 1.40 -1.54
CA ARG A 122 -11.86 0.77 -0.78
C ARG A 122 -10.62 0.50 -1.63
N LEU A 123 -10.81 0.05 -2.88
CA LEU A 123 -9.69 -0.24 -3.78
C LEU A 123 -9.04 1.05 -4.32
N GLN A 124 -9.83 2.09 -4.57
CA GLN A 124 -9.33 3.41 -4.92
C GLN A 124 -8.49 3.99 -3.77
N ASP A 125 -9.04 4.05 -2.56
CA ASP A 125 -8.35 4.59 -1.38
C ASP A 125 -7.04 3.80 -1.09
N LEU A 126 -7.08 2.47 -1.20
CA LEU A 126 -5.89 1.63 -1.07
C LEU A 126 -4.86 1.91 -2.17
N CYS A 127 -5.29 2.11 -3.42
CA CYS A 127 -4.39 2.43 -4.53
C CYS A 127 -3.68 3.75 -4.29
N ASP A 128 -4.43 4.79 -3.88
CA ASP A 128 -3.90 6.12 -3.60
C ASP A 128 -2.88 6.09 -2.45
N GLU A 129 -3.17 5.37 -1.37
CA GLU A 129 -2.22 5.22 -0.26
C GLU A 129 -0.96 4.45 -0.66
N LEU A 130 -1.09 3.35 -1.39
CA LEU A 130 0.06 2.61 -1.91
C LEU A 130 0.91 3.49 -2.83
N LEU A 131 0.29 4.28 -3.70
CA LEU A 131 0.99 5.15 -4.63
C LEU A 131 1.71 6.29 -3.88
N ALA A 132 1.07 6.86 -2.85
CA ALA A 132 1.64 7.92 -2.02
C ALA A 132 2.86 7.45 -1.19
N GLU A 133 2.88 6.20 -0.76
CA GLU A 133 4.02 5.61 -0.03
C GLU A 133 5.20 5.28 -0.94
N VAL A 134 4.96 5.10 -2.24
CA VAL A 134 6.01 4.80 -3.21
C VAL A 134 6.80 6.06 -3.52
N SER A 135 8.13 5.98 -3.49
CA SER A 135 8.98 7.16 -3.70
C SER A 135 8.88 7.79 -5.09
N ASP A 136 8.54 6.99 -6.11
CA ASP A 136 8.44 7.37 -7.53
C ASP A 136 7.75 6.24 -8.32
N GLU A 137 6.80 6.57 -9.20
CA GLU A 137 6.02 5.62 -10.02
C GLU A 137 6.90 4.77 -10.96
N LYS A 138 8.08 5.28 -11.33
CA LYS A 138 9.09 4.52 -12.08
C LYS A 138 9.59 3.31 -11.30
N VAL A 139 9.56 3.33 -9.98
CA VAL A 139 9.90 2.15 -9.17
C VAL A 139 8.93 1.02 -9.51
N LEU A 140 7.63 1.31 -9.51
CA LEU A 140 6.59 0.33 -9.87
C LEU A 140 6.76 -0.18 -11.30
N TYR A 141 6.96 0.73 -12.26
CA TYR A 141 7.18 0.37 -13.65
C TYR A 141 8.41 -0.53 -13.83
N ASN A 142 9.55 -0.20 -13.19
CA ASN A 142 10.77 -0.97 -13.32
C ASN A 142 10.67 -2.37 -12.69
N LEU A 143 9.98 -2.49 -11.55
CA LEU A 143 9.70 -3.78 -10.90
C LEU A 143 8.81 -4.65 -11.78
N TRP A 144 7.74 -4.07 -12.35
CA TRP A 144 6.89 -4.75 -13.31
C TRP A 144 7.66 -5.20 -14.56
N ALA A 145 8.49 -4.32 -15.14
CA ALA A 145 9.19 -4.58 -16.39
C ALA A 145 10.33 -5.61 -16.27
N SER A 146 10.94 -5.73 -15.08
CA SER A 146 12.15 -6.56 -14.89
C SER A 146 11.83 -8.03 -14.61
N ASP A 147 11.10 -8.31 -13.53
CA ASP A 147 10.87 -9.67 -13.03
C ASP A 147 9.46 -9.92 -12.50
N ASN A 148 8.55 -8.96 -12.67
CA ASN A 148 7.18 -9.02 -12.15
C ASN A 148 7.13 -9.16 -10.61
N SER A 149 8.15 -8.63 -9.91
CA SER A 149 8.22 -8.53 -8.44
C SER A 149 7.33 -7.43 -7.86
N LEU A 150 6.49 -6.79 -8.68
CA LEU A 150 5.60 -5.72 -8.24
C LEU A 150 4.69 -6.15 -7.07
N GLU A 151 4.14 -7.38 -7.12
CA GLU A 151 3.30 -7.91 -6.03
C GLU A 151 4.10 -8.13 -4.75
N ASP A 152 5.33 -8.60 -4.86
CA ASP A 152 6.19 -8.83 -3.69
C ASP A 152 6.58 -7.51 -3.05
N TYR A 153 6.87 -6.49 -3.86
CA TYR A 153 7.20 -5.16 -3.40
C TYR A 153 6.00 -4.47 -2.72
N LEU A 154 4.81 -4.52 -3.34
CA LEU A 154 3.63 -3.83 -2.83
C LEU A 154 2.90 -4.59 -1.71
N CYS A 155 2.97 -5.92 -1.65
CA CYS A 155 2.08 -6.68 -0.75
C CYS A 155 2.79 -7.55 0.28
N ARG A 156 4.12 -7.76 0.19
CA ARG A 156 4.86 -8.62 1.11
C ARG A 156 5.94 -7.93 1.95
N GLY A 157 6.03 -6.60 1.88
CA GLY A 157 6.92 -5.77 2.69
C GLY A 157 6.43 -5.57 4.14
N GLU A 158 6.74 -4.40 4.70
CA GLU A 158 6.31 -3.97 6.04
C GLU A 158 5.29 -2.81 5.94
N GLY A 159 4.50 -2.57 6.99
CA GLY A 159 3.50 -1.48 7.00
C GLY A 159 2.44 -1.64 5.90
N LEU A 160 2.09 -0.55 5.20
CA LEU A 160 1.19 -0.51 4.04
C LEU A 160 1.64 -1.38 2.85
N PHE A 161 2.86 -1.95 2.88
CA PHE A 161 3.28 -2.94 1.89
C PHE A 161 3.19 -4.38 2.40
N GLY A 162 2.71 -4.61 3.61
CA GLY A 162 2.75 -5.91 4.29
C GLY A 162 1.44 -6.72 4.28
N ALA A 163 0.48 -6.40 3.41
CA ALA A 163 -0.89 -6.95 3.48
C ALA A 163 -0.93 -8.49 3.50
N CYS A 164 0.03 -9.12 2.82
CA CYS A 164 0.13 -10.57 2.70
C CYS A 164 1.15 -11.21 3.64
N SER A 165 1.87 -10.41 4.42
CA SER A 165 2.92 -10.86 5.35
C SER A 165 2.57 -10.61 6.81
N LEU A 166 1.63 -9.71 7.08
CA LEU A 166 1.21 -9.29 8.42
C LEU A 166 -0.20 -9.77 8.71
N ASP A 167 -0.41 -10.27 9.92
CA ASP A 167 -1.74 -10.61 10.45
C ASP A 167 -2.45 -9.38 11.04
N PHE A 168 -1.84 -8.19 10.96
CA PHE A 168 -2.37 -6.94 11.50
C PHE A 168 -1.99 -5.76 10.59
N TRP A 169 -2.99 -5.10 10.02
CA TRP A 169 -2.80 -4.02 9.04
C TRP A 169 -3.46 -2.69 9.39
N GLY A 170 -4.12 -2.59 10.56
CA GLY A 170 -4.90 -1.41 10.95
C GLY A 170 -6.27 -1.36 10.26
N SER A 171 -6.96 -0.21 10.34
CA SER A 171 -8.23 0.05 9.62
C SER A 171 -8.04 0.03 8.11
N TRP A 172 -9.12 0.00 7.31
CA TRP A 172 -8.95 0.23 5.87
C TRP A 172 -8.50 1.67 5.61
N PRO A 173 -7.65 1.87 4.58
CA PRO A 173 -7.47 3.17 3.94
C PRO A 173 -8.80 3.91 3.77
N GLY A 174 -8.85 5.19 4.12
CA GLY A 174 -10.05 6.01 3.90
C GLY A 174 -11.13 5.97 4.99
N GLU A 175 -11.10 5.03 5.94
CA GLU A 175 -12.14 4.91 6.99
C GLU A 175 -12.02 5.97 8.10
N ASP A 176 -10.83 6.55 8.29
CA ASP A 176 -10.55 7.48 9.39
C ASP A 176 -10.93 8.96 9.11
N TYR A 177 -11.42 9.27 7.90
CA TYR A 177 -11.68 10.67 7.48
C TYR A 177 -13.08 11.20 7.83
N GLU A 178 -13.99 10.38 8.35
CA GLU A 178 -15.37 10.80 8.65
C GLU A 178 -15.55 11.49 10.01
N ASP A 179 -14.47 11.65 10.80
CA ASP A 179 -14.51 12.30 12.13
C ASP A 179 -14.18 13.81 12.13
N TYR A 180 -13.98 14.45 10.98
CA TYR A 180 -13.72 15.90 10.89
C TYR A 180 -14.95 16.78 10.62
N ASP A 181 -16.17 16.23 10.74
CA ASP A 181 -17.41 17.00 10.57
C ASP A 181 -18.05 17.41 11.92
N ASP A 182 -17.21 17.77 12.90
CA ASP A 182 -17.65 18.43 14.13
C ASP A 182 -17.55 19.97 13.97
N GLY A 183 -18.48 20.52 13.20
CA GLY A 183 -19.22 21.72 13.61
C GLY A 183 -18.46 22.99 13.99
N ASP A 184 -17.40 23.38 13.28
CA ASP A 184 -16.94 24.77 13.31
C ASP A 184 -17.88 25.64 12.45
N ASP A 185 -19.05 25.92 13.04
CA ASP A 185 -19.91 27.06 12.70
C ASP A 185 -19.08 28.35 12.79
N PHE A 186 -18.33 28.67 11.74
CA PHE A 186 -17.81 30.02 11.52
C PHE A 186 -19.02 30.92 11.25
N GLU A 187 -19.64 31.41 12.32
CA GLU A 187 -20.63 32.48 12.29
C GLU A 187 -19.98 33.72 11.66
N TYR A 188 -20.13 33.85 10.35
CA TYR A 188 -19.75 35.05 9.61
C TYR A 188 -20.68 36.18 10.05
N THR A 189 -20.30 36.90 11.10
CA THR A 189 -20.96 38.15 11.47
C THR A 189 -20.76 39.15 10.33
N HIS A 190 -21.80 39.35 9.55
CA HIS A 190 -21.86 40.35 8.50
C HIS A 190 -21.97 41.72 9.17
N ASP A 191 -20.83 42.36 9.45
CA ASP A 191 -20.81 43.76 9.87
C ASP A 191 -21.22 44.64 8.68
N GLU A 192 -22.51 45.01 8.61
CA GLU A 192 -22.99 46.04 7.68
C GLU A 192 -22.42 47.41 8.07
N PHE A 193 -21.68 48.03 7.14
CA PHE A 193 -21.22 49.44 7.19
C PHE A 193 -22.19 50.38 6.48
#